data_AF-A0A3D2GTG7-F1
#
_entry.id   AF-A0A3D2GTG7-F1
#
_cell.length_a   1.000
_cell.length_b   1.000
_cell.length_c   1.000
_cell.angle_alpha   90.00
_cell.angle_beta   90.00
_cell.angle_gamma   90.00
#
_symmetry.space_group_name_H-M   'P 1'
#
loop_
_entity.id
_entity.type
_entity.pdbx_description
1 polymer ?
#
loop_
_entity_poly.entity_id
_entity_poly.type
_entity_poly.pdbx_seq_one_letter_code
_entity_poly.pdbx_strand_id
1 'polypeptide(L)' 'TNKYAEGYPDKRYYGGCEFVDVAEKLAQERICKLFDCSFANVQPHSGAQANQAVMMALVQPGET' A
#
# COMPACT_ATOMS: atom_id res chain seq x y z
N THR A 1 8.02 -8.62 10.32
CA THR A 1 9.16 -7.69 10.46
C THR A 1 10.44 -8.19 9.80
N ASN A 2 10.71 -9.51 9.76
CA ASN A 2 11.96 -10.05 9.18
C ASN A 2 11.97 -10.18 7.64
N LYS A 3 10.88 -9.82 6.95
CA LYS A 3 10.76 -10.00 5.51
C LYS A 3 10.74 -8.67 4.79
N TYR A 4 11.68 -8.51 3.87
CA TYR A 4 11.66 -7.46 2.86
C TYR A 4 10.75 -7.88 1.71
N ALA A 5 9.73 -7.07 1.43
CA ALA A 5 8.66 -7.36 0.48
C ALA A 5 8.28 -6.11 -0.34
N GLU A 6 9.30 -5.39 -0.83
CA GLU A 6 9.09 -4.23 -1.70
C GLU A 6 8.32 -4.62 -2.98
N GLY A 7 7.47 -3.70 -3.44
CA GLY A 7 6.51 -3.92 -4.52
C GLY A 7 5.11 -4.20 -3.98
N TYR A 8 4.25 -4.71 -4.85
CA TYR A 8 2.88 -5.11 -4.51
C TYR A 8 2.75 -6.64 -4.58
N PRO A 9 1.67 -7.24 -4.04
CA PRO A 9 1.44 -8.67 -4.14
C PRO A 9 1.54 -9.16 -5.59
N ASP A 10 2.17 -10.33 -5.79
CA ASP A 10 2.50 -10.93 -7.09
C ASP A 10 3.48 -10.12 -7.98
N LYS A 11 3.91 -8.92 -7.54
CA LYS A 11 4.85 -8.03 -8.23
C LYS A 11 5.93 -7.54 -7.28
N ARG A 12 6.56 -8.49 -6.59
CA ARG A 12 7.62 -8.23 -5.61
C ARG A 12 8.99 -8.16 -6.27
N TYR A 13 9.85 -7.31 -5.75
CA TYR A 13 11.27 -7.27 -6.16
C TYR A 13 12.07 -8.46 -5.61
N TYR A 14 11.59 -9.09 -4.53
CA TYR A 14 12.26 -10.19 -3.84
C TYR A 14 11.38 -11.44 -3.77
N GLY A 15 12.00 -12.62 -3.89
CA GLY A 15 11.32 -13.90 -3.70
C GLY A 15 10.95 -14.19 -2.24
N GLY A 16 10.14 -15.24 -2.02
CA GLY A 16 9.75 -15.71 -0.69
C GLY A 16 8.71 -14.84 0.03
N CYS A 17 7.89 -14.08 -0.71
CA CYS A 17 6.91 -13.15 -0.16
C CYS A 17 5.49 -13.72 -0.07
N GLU A 18 5.30 -15.03 -0.27
CA GLU A 18 4.00 -15.69 -0.43
C GLU A 18 3.07 -15.41 0.76
N PHE A 19 3.59 -15.48 1.98
CA PHE A 19 2.80 -15.22 3.19
C PHE A 19 2.55 -13.72 3.43
N VAL A 20 3.45 -12.85 2.98
CA VAL A 20 3.25 -11.39 3.05
C VAL A 20 2.16 -10.97 2.07
N ASP A 21 2.14 -11.56 0.87
CA ASP A 21 1.12 -11.32 -0.15
C ASP A 21 -0.27 -11.72 0.34
N VAL A 22 -0.40 -12.84 1.05
CA VAL A 22 -1.67 -13.24 1.68
C VAL A 22 -2.14 -12.18 2.69
N ALA A 23 -1.25 -11.72 3.56
CA ALA A 23 -1.58 -10.72 4.56
C ALA A 23 -1.99 -9.37 3.93
N GLU A 24 -1.24 -8.91 2.93
CA GLU A 24 -1.51 -7.64 2.25
C GLU A 24 -2.79 -7.69 1.42
N LYS A 25 -3.03 -8.76 0.65
CA LYS A 25 -4.28 -8.96 -0.10
C LYS A 25 -5.50 -8.97 0.82
N LEU A 26 -5.42 -9.67 1.95
CA LEU A 26 -6.51 -9.73 2.93
C LEU A 26 -6.80 -8.36 3.56
N ALA A 27 -5.76 -7.57 3.84
CA ALA A 27 -5.92 -6.21 4.35
C ALA A 27 -6.61 -5.30 3.32
N GLN A 28 -6.18 -5.37 2.06
CA GLN A 28 -6.80 -4.63 0.95
C GLN A 28 -8.27 -5.01 0.78
N GLU A 29 -8.60 -6.31 0.72
CA GLU A 29 -9.97 -6.80 0.58
C GLU A 29 -10.89 -6.27 1.70
N ARG A 30 -10.42 -6.36 2.95
CA ARG A 30 -11.20 -5.92 4.12
C ARG A 30 -11.47 -4.41 4.10
N ILE A 31 -10.48 -3.61 3.74
CA ILE A 31 -10.63 -2.15 3.65
C ILE A 31 -11.56 -1.78 2.49
N CYS A 32 -11.36 -2.37 1.31
CA CYS A 32 -12.22 -2.14 0.15
C CYS A 32 -13.68 -2.48 0.45
N LYS A 33 -13.93 -3.60 1.13
CA LYS A 33 -15.28 -4.00 1.56
C LYS A 33 -15.88 -3.05 2.61
N LEU A 34 -15.06 -2.53 3.53
CA LEU A 34 -15.53 -1.65 4.61
C LEU A 34 -15.95 -0.27 4.08
N PHE A 35 -15.22 0.26 3.10
CA PHE A 35 -15.41 1.62 2.58
C PHE A 35 -16.05 1.67 1.19
N ASP A 36 -16.46 0.53 0.64
CA ASP A 36 -17.02 0.40 -0.71
C ASP A 36 -16.13 1.05 -1.79
N CYS A 37 -14.84 0.69 -1.79
CA CYS A 37 -13.87 1.21 -2.76
C CYS A 37 -13.27 0.09 -3.62
N SER A 38 -12.78 0.47 -4.80
CA SER A 38 -12.18 -0.46 -5.77
C SER A 38 -10.73 -0.84 -5.41
N PHE A 39 -10.03 0.01 -4.67
CA PHE A 39 -8.63 -0.18 -4.33
C PHE A 39 -8.25 0.60 -3.06
N ALA A 40 -7.32 0.03 -2.29
CA ALA A 40 -6.69 0.70 -1.16
C ALA A 40 -5.20 0.33 -1.09
N ASN A 41 -4.35 1.34 -0.92
CA ASN A 41 -2.94 1.12 -0.57
C ASN A 41 -2.81 1.01 0.96
N VAL A 42 -2.33 -0.15 1.44
CA VAL A 42 -2.21 -0.49 2.87
C VAL A 42 -0.77 -0.45 3.39
N GLN A 43 0.18 0.08 2.60
CA GLN A 43 1.60 0.11 2.92
C GLN A 43 2.11 1.33 3.72
N PRO A 44 1.47 2.53 3.72
CA PRO A 44 1.98 3.66 4.50
C PRO A 44 2.10 3.36 6.00
N HIS A 45 3.25 3.65 6.61
CA HIS A 45 3.49 3.32 8.02
C HIS A 45 2.79 4.27 9.01
N SER A 46 2.31 5.42 8.55
CA SER A 46 1.61 6.41 9.37
C SER A 46 0.71 7.30 8.52
N GLY A 47 -0.23 8.00 9.17
CA GLY A 47 -1.12 8.95 8.47
C GLY A 47 -0.37 10.11 7.81
N ALA A 48 0.69 10.61 8.44
CA ALA A 48 1.52 11.68 7.85
C ALA A 48 2.18 11.23 6.54
N GLN A 49 2.70 10.00 6.49
CA GLN A 49 3.29 9.43 5.28
C GLN A 49 2.24 9.10 4.22
N ALA A 50 1.04 8.68 4.62
CA ALA A 50 -0.07 8.49 3.67
C ALA A 50 -0.43 9.81 2.96
N ASN A 51 -0.57 10.90 3.73
CA ASN A 51 -0.82 12.23 3.16
C ASN A 51 0.33 12.67 2.24
N GLN A 52 1.58 12.48 2.67
CA GLN A 52 2.75 12.81 1.86
C GLN A 52 2.75 12.03 0.53
N ALA A 53 2.43 10.74 0.54
CA ALA A 53 2.36 9.92 -0.66
C ALA A 53 1.29 10.40 -1.65
N VAL A 54 0.12 10.81 -1.16
CA VAL A 54 -0.96 11.39 -1.98
C VAL A 54 -0.50 12.71 -2.62
N MET A 55 0.10 13.61 -1.82
CA MET A 55 0.61 14.88 -2.33
C MET A 55 1.67 14.67 -3.41
N MET A 56 2.64 13.78 -3.18
CA MET A 56 3.68 13.46 -4.17
C MET A 56 3.14 12.81 -5.44
N ALA A 57 2.02 12.08 -5.34
CA ALA A 57 1.43 11.41 -6.49
C ALA A 57 0.60 12.35 -7.38
N LEU A 58 -0.03 13.38 -6.79
CA LEU A 58 -1.06 14.17 -7.45
C LEU A 58 -0.71 15.65 -7.63
N VAL A 59 0.23 16.19 -6.84
CA VAL A 59 0.47 17.64 -6.73
C VAL A 59 1.89 17.98 -7.12
N GLN A 60 2.08 19.08 -7.85
CA GLN A 60 3.41 19.61 -8.18
C GLN A 60 3.91 20.60 -7.13
N PRO A 61 5.24 20.77 -6.98
CA PRO A 61 5.79 21.79 -6.08
C PRO A 61 5.26 23.19 -6.41
N GLY A 62 4.64 23.85 -5.42
CA GLY A 62 4.09 25.21 -5.54
C GLY A 62 2.63 25.27 -6.00
N GLU A 63 2.01 24.13 -6.29
CA GLU A 63 0.58 24.01 -6.60
C GLU A 63 -0.24 24.03 -5.29
N THR A 64 -1.41 24.68 -5.30
CA THR A 64 -2.33 24.80 -4.16
C THR A 64 -3.76 24.46 -4.54
#